data_AF-A0A2V5K310-F1
#
_entry.id   AF-A0A2V5K310-F1
#
_cell.length_a   1.000
_cell.length_b   1.000
_cell.length_c   1.000
_cell.angle_alpha   90.00
_cell.angle_beta   90.00
_cell.angle_gamma   90.00
#
_symmetry.space_group_name_H-M   'P 1'
#
loop_
_entity.id
_entity.type
_entity.pdbx_description
1 polymer ?
#
loop_
_entity_poly.entity_id
_entity_poly.type
_entity_poly.pdbx_seq_one_letter_code
_entity_poly.pdbx_strand_id
1 'polypeptide(L)' 'MTFSRPYFRGYEARLGNQKLAVTSYRGLFPVVELPAGLHGRLTLSYRPYWLKCGSAAAVACALVLMLGSLAAIFQRK' A
#
# COMPACT_ATOMS: atom_id res chain seq x y z
N MET A 1 9.34 18.12 -3.20
CA MET A 1 8.68 17.99 -4.53
C MET A 1 7.17 18.01 -4.33
N THR A 2 6.43 18.71 -5.19
CA THR A 2 4.96 18.81 -5.14
C THR A 2 4.37 18.21 -6.41
N PHE A 3 3.30 17.42 -6.28
CA PHE A 3 2.62 16.83 -7.44
C PHE A 3 1.24 17.45 -7.63
N SER A 4 0.86 17.72 -8.88
CA SER A 4 -0.44 18.30 -9.26
C SER A 4 -1.63 17.32 -9.18
N ARG A 5 -1.57 16.34 -8.27
CA ARG A 5 -2.67 15.39 -7.99
C ARG A 5 -3.41 15.82 -6.73
N PRO A 6 -4.73 15.64 -6.63
CA PRO A 6 -5.44 15.87 -5.38
C PRO A 6 -4.89 14.98 -4.27
N TYR A 7 -4.71 15.55 -3.08
CA TYR A 7 -4.23 14.83 -1.92
C TYR A 7 -5.34 13.96 -1.32
N PHE A 8 -5.03 12.68 -1.13
CA PHE A 8 -5.87 11.70 -0.45
C PHE A 8 -5.03 10.97 0.58
N ARG A 9 -5.63 10.61 1.72
CA ARG A 9 -4.94 9.77 2.71
C ARG A 9 -4.64 8.40 2.09
N GLY A 10 -3.38 7.95 2.17
CA GLY A 10 -2.94 6.68 1.59
C GLY A 10 -1.89 6.79 0.48
N TYR A 11 -1.46 8.01 0.12
CA TYR A 11 -0.25 8.15 -0.70
C TYR A 11 0.99 7.69 0.07
N GLU A 12 1.81 6.87 -0.57
CA GLU A 12 3.15 6.49 -0.11
C GLU A 12 4.17 6.90 -1.16
N ALA A 13 5.22 7.60 -0.75
CA ALA A 13 6.35 7.91 -1.61
C ALA A 13 7.50 6.95 -1.31
N ARG A 14 8.17 6.49 -2.37
CA ARG A 14 9.38 5.68 -2.27
C ARG A 14 10.44 6.23 -3.19
N LEU A 15 11.66 6.31 -2.70
CA LEU A 15 12.85 6.60 -3.49
C LEU A 15 13.71 5.34 -3.48
N GLY A 16 13.69 4.58 -4.57
CA GLY A 16 14.21 3.22 -4.56
C GLY A 16 13.49 2.35 -3.53
N ASN A 17 14.23 1.79 -2.57
CA ASN A 17 13.68 0.96 -1.49
C ASN A 17 13.35 1.75 -0.21
N GLN A 18 13.65 3.05 -0.17
CA GLN A 18 13.41 3.89 1.01
C GLN A 18 12.02 4.52 0.96
N LYS A 19 11.24 4.35 2.02
CA LYS A 19 9.95 5.02 2.17
C LYS A 19 10.17 6.45 2.64
N LEU A 20 9.53 7.41 1.97
CA LEU A 20 9.56 8.83 2.30
C LEU A 20 8.20 9.25 2.87
N ALA A 21 8.23 10.25 3.77
CA ALA A 21 7.02 10.85 4.29
C ALA A 21 6.30 11.63 3.19
N VAL A 22 4.99 11.39 3.06
CA VAL A 22 4.11 12.18 2.19
C VAL A 22 3.27 13.07 3.08
N THR A 23 3.40 14.37 2.88
CA THR A 23 2.59 15.39 3.53
C THR A 23 1.66 16.03 2.50
N SER A 24 0.89 17.02 2.92
CA SER A 24 0.00 17.75 2.02
C SER A 24 0.22 19.24 2.14
N TYR A 25 0.32 19.95 1.02
CA TYR A 25 0.28 21.40 1.05
C TYR A 25 -1.16 21.86 1.26
N ARG A 26 -1.49 22.31 2.48
CA ARG A 26 -2.85 22.76 2.85
C ARG A 26 -3.97 21.78 2.50
N GLY A 27 -3.66 20.47 2.45
CA GLY A 27 -4.61 19.43 2.06
C GLY A 27 -4.91 19.34 0.55
N LEU A 28 -4.25 20.14 -0.30
CA LEU A 28 -4.55 20.20 -1.74
C LEU A 28 -3.73 19.18 -2.55
N PHE A 29 -2.42 19.16 -2.34
CA PHE A 29 -1.47 18.41 -3.16
C PHE A 29 -0.54 17.57 -2.29
N PRO A 30 -0.20 16.34 -2.67
CA PRO A 30 0.81 15.56 -1.99
C PRO A 30 2.17 16.23 -2.18
N VAL A 31 2.87 16.40 -1.07
CA VAL A 31 4.22 16.93 -0.97
C VAL A 31 5.12 15.84 -0.42
N VAL A 32 6.29 15.66 -1.03
CA VAL A 32 7.31 14.73 -0.58
C VAL A 32 8.57 15.50 -0.23
N GLU A 33 9.05 15.28 0.99
CA GLU A 33 10.35 15.76 1.45
C GLU A 33 11.43 14.81 0.94
N LEU A 34 12.38 15.35 0.17
CA LEU A 34 13.54 14.60 -0.31
C LEU A 34 14.78 15.09 0.45
N PRO A 35 15.45 14.20 1.21
CA PRO A 35 16.76 14.50 1.79
C PRO A 35 17.78 14.88 0.70
N ALA A 36 18.63 15.85 1.02
CA ALA A 36 19.70 16.26 0.11
C ALA A 36 20.68 15.10 -0.15
N GLY A 37 21.18 15.00 -1.37
CA GLY A 37 22.12 13.95 -1.79
C GLY A 37 21.50 12.60 -2.15
N LEU A 38 20.19 12.44 -2.01
CA LEU A 38 19.50 11.24 -2.50
C LEU A 38 19.13 11.39 -3.98
N HIS A 39 19.58 10.44 -4.80
CA HIS A 39 19.28 10.36 -6.21
C HIS A 39 18.62 9.03 -6.55
N GLY A 40 17.69 9.04 -7.51
CA GLY A 40 17.02 7.83 -7.96
C GLY A 40 15.58 8.08 -8.40
N ARG A 41 14.85 6.98 -8.63
CA ARG A 41 13.46 7.03 -9.09
C ARG A 41 12.51 7.24 -7.92
N LEU A 42 11.89 8.42 -7.87
CA LEU A 42 10.81 8.72 -6.96
C LEU A 42 9.50 8.11 -7.50
N THR A 43 8.90 7.21 -6.74
CA THR A 43 7.62 6.59 -7.06
C THR A 43 6.60 7.00 -6.01
N LEU A 44 5.50 7.62 -6.47
CA LEU A 44 4.35 7.94 -5.64
C LEU A 44 3.25 6.93 -5.93
N SER A 45 2.88 6.14 -4.93
CA SER A 45 1.87 5.08 -5.04
C SER A 45 0.69 5.38 -4.12
N TYR A 46 -0.53 5.27 -4.63
CA TYR A 46 -1.74 5.39 -3.82
C TYR A 46 -2.15 4.00 -3.29
N ARG A 47 -2.10 3.80 -1.97
CA ARG A 47 -2.53 2.57 -1.28
C ARG A 47 -3.39 2.92 -0.07
N PRO A 48 -4.72 3.08 -0.25
CA PRO A 48 -5.62 3.42 0.84
C PRO A 48 -5.71 2.29 1.88
N TYR A 49 -6.04 2.65 3.12
CA TYR A 49 -6.15 1.70 4.23
C TYR A 49 -7.18 0.60 3.96
N TRP A 50 -8.31 0.97 3.36
CA TRP A 50 -9.37 0.04 2.95
C TRP A 50 -8.89 -1.05 1.99
N LEU A 51 -7.98 -0.71 1.06
CA LEU A 51 -7.39 -1.70 0.15
C LEU A 51 -6.50 -2.67 0.91
N LYS A 52 -5.75 -2.20 1.92
CA LYS A 52 -4.93 -3.06 2.79
C LYS A 52 -5.83 -4.00 3.60
N CYS A 53 -6.85 -3.48 4.27
CA CYS A 53 -7.79 -4.29 5.05
C CYS A 53 -8.56 -5.30 4.18
N GLY A 54 -9.07 -4.85 3.03
CA GLY A 54 -9.77 -5.72 2.08
C GLY A 54 -8.88 -6.83 1.54
N SER A 55 -7.63 -6.51 1.19
CA SER A 55 -6.66 -7.52 0.75
C SER A 55 -6.35 -8.55 1.84
N ALA A 56 -6.20 -8.11 3.09
CA ALA A 56 -5.99 -9.00 4.22
C ALA A 56 -7.20 -9.92 4.46
N ALA A 57 -8.42 -9.37 4.39
CA ALA A 57 -9.65 -10.13 4.53
C ALA A 57 -9.81 -11.18 3.42
N ALA A 58 -9.50 -10.82 2.18
CA ALA A 58 -9.54 -11.74 1.04
C ALA A 58 -8.55 -12.90 1.22
N VAL A 59 -7.33 -12.62 1.66
CA VAL A 59 -6.31 -13.66 1.95
C VAL A 59 -6.77 -14.58 3.08
N ALA A 60 -7.35 -14.03 4.15
CA ALA A 60 -7.89 -14.83 5.24
C ALA A 60 -9.03 -15.75 4.78
N CYS A 61 -9.98 -15.24 3.98
CA CYS A 61 -11.04 -16.05 3.39
C CYS A 61 -10.47 -17.17 2.50
N ALA A 62 -9.50 -16.86 1.63
CA ALA A 62 -8.86 -17.86 0.77
C ALA A 62 -8.18 -18.96 1.59
N LEU A 63 -7.51 -18.60 2.69
CA LEU A 63 -6.89 -19.57 3.61
C LEU A 63 -7.92 -20.47 4.29
N VAL A 64 -9.04 -19.91 4.76
CA VAL A 64 -10.12 -20.70 5.37
C VAL A 64 -10.70 -21.70 4.38
N LEU A 65 -10.96 -21.27 3.14
CA LEU A 65 -11.45 -22.16 2.08
C LEU A 65 -10.44 -23.25 1.73
N MET A 66 -9.15 -22.90 1.59
CA MET A 66 -8.06 -23.85 1.36
C MET A 66 -8.00 -24.90 2.46
N LEU A 67 -7.91 -24.49 3.73
CA LEU A 67 -7.82 -25.41 4.87
C LEU A 67 -9.07 -26.28 5.00
N GLY A 68 -10.26 -25.70 4.82
CA GLY A 68 -11.52 -26.43 4.84
C GLY A 68 -11.61 -27.47 3.73
N SER A 69 -11.19 -27.13 2.51
CA SER A 69 -11.15 -28.06 1.38
C SER A 69 -10.13 -29.19 1.61
N LEU A 70 -8.96 -28.86 2.15
CA LEU A 70 -7.92 -29.83 2.45
C LEU A 70 -8.40 -30.82 3.52
N ALA A 71 -9.00 -30.31 4.61
CA ALA A 71 -9.60 -31.13 5.64
C ALA A 71 -10.70 -32.04 5.07
N ALA A 72 -11.59 -31.52 4.22
CA ALA A 72 -12.64 -32.32 3.59
C ALA A 72 -12.08 -33.44 2.70
N ILE A 73 -10.95 -33.20 2.02
CA ILE A 73 -10.25 -34.23 1.22
C ILE A 73 -9.64 -35.30 2.14
N PHE A 74 -8.99 -34.89 3.24
CA PHE A 74 -8.39 -35.81 4.20
C PHE A 74 -9.43 -36.68 4.93
N GLN A 75 -10.63 -36.16 5.19
CA GLN A 75 -11.73 -36.91 5.82
C GLN A 75 -12.44 -37.88 4.85
N ARG A 76 -12.21 -37.75 3.54
CA ARG A 76 -12.79 -38.64 2.51
C ARG A 76 -11.86 -39.79 2.11
N LYS A 77 -10.60 -39.77 2.54
CA LYS A 77 -9.65 -40.87 2.39
C LYS A 77 -9.71 -41.78 3.61
#